data_AF-A0A7J2LWD9-F1
#
_entry.id   AF-A0A7J2LWD9-F1
#
_cell.length_a   1.000
_cell.length_b   1.000
_cell.length_c   1.000
_cell.angle_alpha   90.00
_cell.angle_beta   90.00
_cell.angle_gamma   90.00
#
_symmetry.space_group_name_H-M   'P 1'
#
loop_
_entity.id
_entity.type
_entity.pdbx_description
1 polymer ?
#
loop_
_entity_poly.entity_id
_entity_poly.type
_entity_poly.pdbx_seq_one_letter_code
_entity_poly.pdbx_strand_id
1 'polypeptide(L)'
;MRDRRRFSVLRLASDAAVNLGPVKGDDPERLYSIAEAVVQGKESPENFSGRDRIFAEMCRAYASGWSELVRFTEERIDKLDDGLLTGLLLMLTDLAVRTPKEKVIEDARVWLEGVEVDKRIAATKVLTIIGRDSPNEAISLLQETLNKDPIKRVRLSALRGLWSIAESRRDIRERVISLITSRLGIERSAEVRAEILSAVLSLMKD
;
A
#
# COMPACT_ATOMS: atom_id res chain seq x y z
N MET A 1 -22.94 6.40 11.55
CA MET A 1 -22.06 5.86 10.46
C MET A 1 -21.12 6.92 9.84
N ARG A 2 -21.56 8.16 9.60
CA ARG A 2 -20.69 9.25 9.09
C ARG A 2 -19.56 9.65 10.06
N ASP A 3 -19.80 9.65 11.37
CA ASP A 3 -18.79 10.09 12.35
C ASP A 3 -17.65 9.09 12.57
N ARG A 4 -17.92 7.78 12.45
CA ARG A 4 -16.85 6.74 12.45
C ARG A 4 -15.93 6.84 11.23
N ARG A 5 -16.44 7.28 10.07
CA ARG A 5 -15.61 7.51 8.87
C ARG A 5 -14.73 8.74 9.05
N ARG A 6 -15.26 9.85 9.57
CA ARG A 6 -14.48 11.06 9.87
C ARG A 6 -13.36 10.82 10.89
N PHE A 7 -13.63 10.08 11.96
CA PHE A 7 -12.59 9.71 12.95
C PHE A 7 -11.52 8.77 12.38
N SER A 8 -11.91 7.81 11.53
CA SER A 8 -10.94 6.94 10.83
C SER A 8 -10.08 7.73 9.86
N VAL A 9 -10.67 8.72 9.18
CA VAL A 9 -9.96 9.54 8.20
C VAL A 9 -8.94 10.46 8.86
N LEU A 10 -9.30 11.13 9.96
CA LEU A 10 -8.37 11.98 10.71
C LEU A 10 -7.26 11.18 11.37
N ARG A 11 -7.58 10.02 11.96
CA ARG A 11 -6.55 9.16 12.57
C ARG A 11 -5.60 8.58 11.52
N LEU A 12 -6.08 8.14 10.36
CA LEU A 12 -5.22 7.55 9.32
C LEU A 12 -4.49 8.60 8.49
N ALA A 13 -5.07 9.78 8.28
CA ALA A 13 -4.33 10.92 7.74
C ALA A 13 -3.28 11.41 8.76
N SER A 14 -3.59 11.34 10.06
CA SER A 14 -2.62 11.56 11.14
C SER A 14 -1.57 10.46 11.19
N ASP A 15 -1.91 9.19 11.01
CA ASP A 15 -0.94 8.08 11.05
C ASP A 15 -0.06 8.12 9.81
N ALA A 16 -0.61 8.50 8.65
CA ALA A 16 0.16 8.87 7.47
C ALA A 16 1.08 10.06 7.77
N ALA A 17 0.57 11.12 8.41
CA ALA A 17 1.31 12.32 8.85
C ALA A 17 2.39 12.06 9.93
N VAL A 18 2.18 11.07 10.79
CA VAL A 18 3.12 10.66 11.84
C VAL A 18 4.20 9.77 11.25
N ASN A 19 3.83 8.84 10.35
CA ASN A 19 4.79 8.08 9.55
C ASN A 19 5.54 8.96 8.52
N LEU A 20 5.07 10.20 8.30
CA LEU A 20 5.70 11.24 7.48
C LEU A 20 6.83 12.00 8.21
N GLY A 21 6.98 11.91 9.55
CA GLY A 21 8.04 12.60 10.32
C GLY A 21 9.26 11.72 10.68
N PRO A 22 10.41 12.25 11.15
CA PRO A 22 11.04 13.56 10.94
C PRO A 22 12.24 13.38 9.98
N VAL A 23 12.05 12.82 8.79
CA VAL A 23 13.21 12.59 7.88
C VAL A 23 13.74 13.92 7.33
N LYS A 24 12.95 15.02 7.40
CA LYS A 24 13.32 16.39 6.99
C LYS A 24 12.65 17.53 7.80
N GLY A 25 12.31 17.33 9.08
CA GLY A 25 11.79 18.42 9.93
C GLY A 25 10.28 18.75 9.80
N ASP A 26 9.48 17.78 9.37
CA ASP A 26 8.01 17.93 9.38
C ASP A 26 7.47 17.74 10.80
N ASP A 27 6.71 18.73 11.25
CA ASP A 27 5.97 18.73 12.52
C ASP A 27 4.67 17.92 12.36
N PRO A 28 4.48 16.81 13.10
CA PRO A 28 3.25 16.03 13.06
C PRO A 28 1.99 16.83 13.38
N GLU A 29 2.08 17.85 14.24
CA GLU A 29 0.94 18.71 14.58
C GLU A 29 0.52 19.59 13.40
N ARG A 30 1.48 20.08 12.62
CA ARG A 30 1.23 20.81 11.36
C ARG A 30 0.52 19.93 10.34
N LEU A 31 1.04 18.73 10.08
CA LEU A 31 0.42 17.81 9.11
C LEU A 31 -0.98 17.37 9.57
N TYR A 32 -1.17 17.11 10.87
CA TYR A 32 -2.49 16.88 11.44
C TYR A 32 -3.45 18.04 11.17
N SER A 33 -3.01 19.28 11.41
CA SER A 33 -3.81 20.48 11.20
C SER A 33 -4.22 20.66 9.73
N ILE A 34 -3.32 20.38 8.79
CA ILE A 34 -3.61 20.40 7.35
C ILE A 34 -4.67 19.35 7.00
N ALA A 35 -4.46 18.11 7.44
CA ALA A 35 -5.39 17.01 7.20
C ALA A 35 -6.77 17.34 7.78
N GLU A 36 -6.83 17.84 9.01
CA GLU A 36 -8.07 18.23 9.65
C GLU A 36 -8.80 19.33 8.88
N ALA A 37 -8.10 20.41 8.53
CA ALA A 37 -8.69 21.53 7.84
C ALA A 37 -9.26 21.14 6.46
N VAL A 38 -8.54 20.31 5.71
CA VAL A 38 -8.98 19.86 4.38
C VAL A 38 -10.13 18.86 4.46
N VAL A 39 -10.05 17.87 5.36
CA VAL A 39 -11.09 16.84 5.53
C VAL A 39 -12.40 17.44 6.06
N GLN A 40 -12.32 18.47 6.89
CA GLN A 40 -13.48 19.20 7.39
C GLN A 40 -14.02 20.25 6.39
N GLY A 41 -13.32 20.47 5.26
CA GLY A 41 -13.69 21.48 4.26
C GLY A 41 -13.49 22.91 4.73
N LYS A 42 -12.66 23.13 5.76
CA LYS A 42 -12.29 24.45 6.28
C LYS A 42 -11.25 25.12 5.38
N GLU A 43 -10.37 24.34 4.77
CA GLU A 43 -9.31 24.81 3.88
C GLU A 43 -9.32 24.08 2.54
N SER A 44 -8.87 24.77 1.51
CA SER A 44 -8.68 24.21 0.17
C SER A 44 -7.19 23.92 -0.08
N PRO A 45 -6.80 22.78 -0.70
CA PRO A 45 -5.41 22.45 -1.03
C PRO A 45 -4.65 23.57 -1.75
N GLU A 46 -5.36 24.39 -2.53
CA GLU A 46 -4.83 25.55 -3.25
C GLU A 46 -4.26 26.63 -2.32
N ASN A 47 -4.66 26.65 -1.04
CA ASN A 47 -4.17 27.56 -0.02
C ASN A 47 -2.81 27.13 0.56
N PHE A 48 -2.36 25.91 0.26
CA PHE A 48 -1.07 25.38 0.68
C PHE A 48 -0.06 25.45 -0.48
N SER A 49 1.22 25.30 -0.17
CA SER A 49 2.29 25.33 -1.17
C SER A 49 3.21 24.10 -1.08
N GLY A 50 3.86 23.77 -2.20
CA GLY A 50 4.83 22.69 -2.28
C GLY A 50 4.29 21.34 -1.77
N ARG A 51 5.03 20.74 -0.83
CA ARG A 51 4.73 19.43 -0.21
C ARG A 51 3.38 19.41 0.51
N ASP A 52 3.05 20.47 1.25
CA ASP A 52 1.80 20.58 2.00
C ASP A 52 0.58 20.56 1.08
N ARG A 53 0.69 21.19 -0.09
CA ARG A 53 -0.36 21.14 -1.10
C ARG A 53 -0.59 19.72 -1.61
N ILE A 54 0.48 18.98 -1.89
CA ILE A 54 0.37 17.60 -2.35
C ILE A 54 -0.27 16.72 -1.25
N PHE A 55 0.15 16.92 0.01
CA PHE A 55 -0.44 16.24 1.15
C PHE A 55 -1.94 16.57 1.33
N ALA A 56 -2.31 17.85 1.17
CA ALA A 56 -3.70 18.31 1.22
C ALA A 56 -4.54 17.70 0.08
N GLU A 57 -4.03 17.69 -1.15
CA GLU A 57 -4.66 17.05 -2.31
C GLU A 57 -4.90 15.55 -2.05
N MET A 58 -3.89 14.86 -1.48
CA MET A 58 -3.99 13.44 -1.09
C MET A 58 -5.05 13.21 0.00
N CYS A 59 -5.09 14.03 1.05
CA CYS A 59 -6.10 13.95 2.12
C CYS A 59 -7.52 14.16 1.57
N ARG A 60 -7.70 15.13 0.66
CA ARG A 60 -8.98 15.38 -0.01
C ARG A 60 -9.40 14.18 -0.87
N ALA A 61 -8.47 13.60 -1.63
CA ALA A 61 -8.73 12.42 -2.44
C ALA A 61 -9.16 11.22 -1.57
N TYR A 62 -8.41 10.95 -0.50
CA TYR A 62 -8.73 9.88 0.46
C TYR A 62 -10.10 10.09 1.13
N ALA A 63 -10.43 11.31 1.56
CA ALA A 63 -11.75 11.64 2.13
C ALA A 63 -12.90 11.44 1.14
N SER A 64 -12.63 11.61 -0.15
CA SER A 64 -13.60 11.43 -1.25
C SER A 64 -13.77 9.96 -1.64
N GLY A 65 -12.82 9.10 -1.26
CA GLY A 65 -12.90 7.64 -1.40
C GLY A 65 -12.02 7.07 -2.50
N TRP A 66 -12.22 5.77 -2.77
CA TRP A 66 -11.27 4.96 -3.57
C TRP A 66 -11.00 5.53 -4.95
N SER A 67 -12.04 5.87 -5.73
CA SER A 67 -11.86 6.39 -7.09
C SER A 67 -10.98 7.65 -7.14
N GLU A 68 -11.17 8.55 -6.17
CA GLU A 68 -10.41 9.81 -6.14
C GLU A 68 -8.97 9.57 -5.70
N LEU A 69 -8.74 8.66 -4.76
CA LEU A 69 -7.38 8.29 -4.37
C LEU A 69 -6.63 7.52 -5.46
N VAL A 70 -7.32 6.68 -6.24
CA VAL A 70 -6.77 6.03 -7.44
C VAL A 70 -6.36 7.09 -8.45
N ARG A 71 -7.23 8.05 -8.77
CA ARG A 71 -6.90 9.15 -9.69
C ARG A 71 -5.67 9.95 -9.22
N PHE A 72 -5.61 10.29 -7.93
CA PHE A 72 -4.43 10.94 -7.35
C PHE A 72 -3.17 10.09 -7.53
N THR A 73 -3.27 8.77 -7.28
CA THR A 73 -2.17 7.81 -7.44
C THR A 73 -1.67 7.80 -8.89
N GLU A 74 -2.57 7.77 -9.85
CA GLU A 74 -2.23 7.74 -11.28
C GLU A 74 -1.50 9.00 -11.74
N GLU A 75 -1.92 10.17 -11.25
CA GLU A 75 -1.42 11.48 -11.66
C GLU A 75 -0.12 11.93 -10.96
N ARG A 76 0.12 11.44 -9.73
CA ARG A 76 1.10 12.06 -8.82
C ARG A 76 2.13 11.12 -8.18
N ILE A 77 1.93 9.80 -8.18
CA ILE A 77 2.76 8.90 -7.36
C ILE A 77 4.27 8.98 -7.66
N ASP A 78 4.64 9.25 -8.92
CA ASP A 78 6.02 9.41 -9.39
C ASP A 78 6.71 10.70 -8.88
N LYS A 79 5.91 11.66 -8.37
CA LYS A 79 6.37 12.95 -7.84
C LYS A 79 6.40 12.98 -6.32
N LEU A 80 6.00 11.89 -5.67
CA LEU A 80 6.00 11.80 -4.21
C LEU A 80 7.40 11.46 -3.72
N ASP A 81 7.82 12.16 -2.67
CA ASP A 81 8.93 11.67 -1.87
C ASP A 81 8.50 10.48 -1.00
N ASP A 82 9.49 9.79 -0.39
CA ASP A 82 9.28 8.56 0.38
C ASP A 82 8.24 8.71 1.50
N GLY A 83 8.16 9.89 2.12
CA GLY A 83 7.20 10.17 3.17
C GLY A 83 5.78 10.21 2.61
N LEU A 84 5.54 11.02 1.58
CA LEU A 84 4.21 11.14 0.97
C LEU A 84 3.76 9.83 0.33
N LEU A 85 4.69 9.10 -0.28
CA LEU A 85 4.43 7.76 -0.79
C LEU A 85 3.98 6.81 0.33
N THR A 86 4.66 6.82 1.48
CA THR A 86 4.26 6.00 2.64
C THR A 86 2.85 6.35 3.11
N GLY A 87 2.54 7.65 3.19
CA GLY A 87 1.20 8.12 3.53
C GLY A 87 0.13 7.66 2.54
N LEU A 88 0.41 7.77 1.23
CA LEU A 88 -0.48 7.30 0.17
C LEU A 88 -0.75 5.80 0.29
N LEU A 89 0.29 4.98 0.50
CA LEU A 89 0.16 3.54 0.64
C LEU A 89 -0.69 3.13 1.85
N LEU A 90 -0.61 3.87 2.96
CA LEU A 90 -1.46 3.65 4.14
C LEU A 90 -2.92 4.00 3.84
N MET A 91 -3.17 5.12 3.16
CA MET A 91 -4.53 5.53 2.76
C MET A 91 -5.17 4.54 1.77
N LEU A 92 -4.38 4.07 0.78
CA LEU A 92 -4.82 3.06 -0.18
C LEU A 92 -5.18 1.74 0.51
N THR A 93 -4.33 1.26 1.41
CA THR A 93 -4.58 0.01 2.12
C THR A 93 -5.80 0.08 3.04
N ASP A 94 -6.07 1.21 3.70
CA ASP A 94 -7.31 1.39 4.47
C ASP A 94 -8.57 1.41 3.60
N LEU A 95 -8.55 2.15 2.48
CA LEU A 95 -9.70 2.18 1.57
C LEU A 95 -9.93 0.83 0.89
N ALA A 96 -8.87 0.07 0.59
CA ALA A 96 -8.98 -1.24 -0.03
C ALA A 96 -9.86 -2.21 0.79
N VAL A 97 -9.76 -2.16 2.13
CA VAL A 97 -10.59 -2.99 3.03
C VAL A 97 -12.10 -2.75 2.84
N ARG A 98 -12.48 -1.54 2.45
CA ARG A 98 -13.87 -1.06 2.39
C ARG A 98 -14.40 -0.93 0.97
N THR A 99 -13.56 -1.19 -0.02
CA THR A 99 -13.87 -1.10 -1.45
C THR A 99 -14.24 -2.49 -1.97
N PRO A 100 -15.19 -2.62 -2.93
CA PRO A 100 -15.45 -3.89 -3.59
C PRO A 100 -14.14 -4.50 -4.11
N LYS A 101 -13.91 -5.79 -3.79
CA LYS A 101 -12.61 -6.43 -4.03
C LYS A 101 -12.29 -6.49 -5.52
N GLU A 102 -13.31 -6.71 -6.32
CA GLU A 102 -13.25 -6.77 -7.79
C GLU A 102 -12.67 -5.47 -8.35
N LYS A 103 -13.11 -4.32 -7.81
CA LYS A 103 -12.60 -3.01 -8.19
C LYS A 103 -11.14 -2.81 -7.76
N VAL A 104 -10.79 -3.18 -6.53
CA VAL A 104 -9.40 -3.08 -6.05
C VAL A 104 -8.46 -3.95 -6.90
N ILE A 105 -8.92 -5.14 -7.28
CA ILE A 105 -8.16 -6.06 -8.13
C ILE A 105 -7.99 -5.51 -9.54
N GLU A 106 -9.05 -4.94 -10.12
CA GLU A 106 -9.00 -4.31 -11.44
C GLU A 106 -7.94 -3.19 -11.48
N ASP A 107 -8.02 -2.24 -10.54
CA ASP A 107 -7.06 -1.14 -10.45
C ASP A 107 -5.63 -1.65 -10.17
N ALA A 108 -5.48 -2.66 -9.30
CA ALA A 108 -4.19 -3.26 -9.01
C ALA A 108 -3.57 -3.96 -10.24
N ARG A 109 -4.37 -4.60 -11.10
CA ARG A 109 -3.89 -5.22 -12.35
C ARG A 109 -3.31 -4.16 -13.28
N VAL A 110 -4.03 -3.05 -13.47
CA VAL A 110 -3.55 -1.91 -14.27
C VAL A 110 -2.23 -1.38 -13.71
N TRP A 111 -2.15 -1.21 -12.40
CA TRP A 111 -0.93 -0.72 -11.76
C TRP A 111 0.26 -1.67 -11.89
N LEU A 112 0.05 -2.99 -11.84
CA LEU A 112 1.11 -4.00 -12.02
C LEU A 112 1.71 -3.97 -13.43
N GLU A 113 0.95 -3.53 -14.43
CA GLU A 113 1.40 -3.38 -15.82
C GLU A 113 2.08 -2.02 -16.08
N GLY A 114 1.90 -1.05 -15.16
CA GLY A 114 2.49 0.27 -15.24
C GLY A 114 4.02 0.27 -15.19
N VAL A 115 4.65 1.32 -15.73
CA VAL A 115 6.12 1.46 -15.76
C VAL A 115 6.70 1.91 -14.42
N GLU A 116 5.89 2.61 -13.63
CA GLU A 116 6.26 3.23 -12.37
C GLU A 116 6.37 2.18 -11.25
N VAL A 117 7.57 2.09 -10.65
CA VAL A 117 7.87 1.14 -9.58
C VAL A 117 6.91 1.30 -8.40
N ASP A 118 6.58 2.54 -8.05
CA ASP A 118 5.76 2.82 -6.87
C ASP A 118 4.27 2.47 -7.10
N LYS A 119 3.77 2.54 -8.35
CA LYS A 119 2.44 2.00 -8.70
C LYS A 119 2.40 0.49 -8.52
N ARG A 120 3.42 -0.22 -9.00
CA ARG A 120 3.51 -1.68 -8.81
C ARG A 120 3.64 -2.05 -7.33
N ILE A 121 4.38 -1.28 -6.53
CA ILE A 121 4.41 -1.44 -5.07
C ILE A 121 3.02 -1.20 -4.47
N ALA A 122 2.33 -0.12 -4.83
CA ALA A 122 0.98 0.16 -4.36
C ALA A 122 0.01 -0.99 -4.66
N ALA A 123 0.08 -1.57 -5.86
CA ALA A 123 -0.68 -2.75 -6.25
C ALA A 123 -0.42 -3.93 -5.31
N THR A 124 0.85 -4.27 -5.06
CA THR A 124 1.17 -5.37 -4.12
C THR A 124 0.63 -5.12 -2.71
N LYS A 125 0.61 -3.87 -2.25
CA LYS A 125 0.11 -3.51 -0.91
C LYS A 125 -1.40 -3.69 -0.81
N VAL A 126 -2.16 -3.21 -1.78
CA VAL A 126 -3.63 -3.35 -1.76
C VAL A 126 -4.04 -4.82 -1.96
N LEU A 127 -3.33 -5.56 -2.83
CA LEU A 127 -3.51 -7.01 -3.00
C LEU A 127 -3.24 -7.79 -1.71
N THR A 128 -2.23 -7.39 -0.94
CA THR A 128 -1.93 -8.01 0.37
C THR A 128 -3.12 -7.91 1.31
N ILE A 129 -3.74 -6.73 1.38
CA ILE A 129 -4.84 -6.46 2.31
C ILE A 129 -6.09 -7.24 1.91
N ILE A 130 -6.51 -7.15 0.64
CA ILE A 130 -7.70 -7.88 0.19
C ILE A 130 -7.47 -9.40 0.17
N GLY A 131 -6.23 -9.85 0.00
CA GLY A 131 -5.86 -11.25 -0.02
C GLY A 131 -6.07 -11.98 1.31
N ARG A 132 -6.22 -11.23 2.41
CA ARG A 132 -6.61 -11.80 3.72
C ARG A 132 -8.05 -12.31 3.70
N ASP A 133 -8.94 -11.67 2.95
CA ASP A 133 -10.34 -12.08 2.84
C ASP A 133 -10.59 -12.91 1.57
N SER A 134 -10.03 -12.46 0.45
CA SER A 134 -10.18 -13.03 -0.90
C SER A 134 -8.82 -13.47 -1.48
N PRO A 135 -8.27 -14.61 -1.03
CA PRO A 135 -6.87 -14.96 -1.23
C PRO A 135 -6.51 -15.39 -2.64
N ASN A 136 -7.41 -16.07 -3.36
CA ASN A 136 -7.01 -16.82 -4.55
C ASN A 136 -6.42 -15.94 -5.64
N GLU A 137 -7.14 -14.89 -6.03
CA GLU A 137 -6.72 -13.99 -7.09
C GLU A 137 -5.56 -13.08 -6.65
N ALA A 138 -5.61 -12.59 -5.40
CA ALA A 138 -4.52 -11.80 -4.83
C ALA A 138 -3.20 -12.57 -4.79
N ILE A 139 -3.21 -13.83 -4.35
CA ILE A 139 -2.04 -14.71 -4.34
C ILE A 139 -1.53 -14.95 -5.76
N SER A 140 -2.42 -15.22 -6.71
CA SER A 140 -2.02 -15.44 -8.11
C SER A 140 -1.29 -14.22 -8.69
N LEU A 141 -1.82 -13.01 -8.48
CA LEU A 141 -1.18 -11.77 -8.93
C LEU A 141 0.15 -11.52 -8.22
N LEU A 142 0.20 -11.64 -6.89
CA LEU A 142 1.43 -11.46 -6.12
C LEU A 142 2.51 -12.47 -6.50
N GLN A 143 2.13 -13.73 -6.75
CA GLN A 143 3.04 -14.77 -7.22
C GLN A 143 3.60 -14.41 -8.60
N GLU A 144 2.75 -13.97 -9.53
CA GLU A 144 3.20 -13.53 -10.85
C GLU A 144 4.18 -12.36 -10.76
N THR A 145 3.89 -11.36 -9.92
CA THR A 145 4.78 -10.23 -9.65
C THR A 145 6.12 -10.68 -9.08
N LEU A 146 6.11 -11.58 -8.07
CA LEU A 146 7.34 -12.18 -7.52
C LEU A 146 8.15 -12.94 -8.58
N ASN A 147 7.49 -13.53 -9.56
CA ASN A 147 8.16 -14.34 -10.58
C ASN A 147 8.79 -13.51 -11.69
N LYS A 148 8.08 -12.45 -12.13
CA LYS A 148 8.36 -11.78 -13.40
C LYS A 148 8.87 -10.34 -13.26
N ASP A 149 8.55 -9.63 -12.16
CA ASP A 149 8.87 -8.20 -12.09
C ASP A 149 10.40 -7.98 -12.15
N PRO A 150 10.91 -7.12 -13.05
CA PRO A 150 12.34 -6.91 -13.19
C PRO A 150 12.96 -6.25 -11.95
N ILE A 151 12.18 -5.47 -11.21
CA ILE A 151 12.62 -4.63 -10.10
C ILE A 151 12.56 -5.39 -8.77
N LYS A 152 13.73 -5.51 -8.14
CA LYS A 152 13.90 -6.19 -6.84
C LYS A 152 12.93 -5.68 -5.77
N ARG A 153 12.75 -4.36 -5.65
CA ARG A 153 11.86 -3.73 -4.65
C ARG A 153 10.40 -4.19 -4.80
N VAL A 154 9.92 -4.32 -6.04
CA VAL A 154 8.57 -4.80 -6.31
C VAL A 154 8.43 -6.28 -5.95
N ARG A 155 9.40 -7.12 -6.35
CA ARG A 155 9.44 -8.55 -5.98
C ARG A 155 9.43 -8.75 -4.45
N LEU A 156 10.23 -7.97 -3.71
CA LEU A 156 10.23 -8.00 -2.24
C LEU A 156 8.86 -7.61 -1.66
N SER A 157 8.21 -6.57 -2.21
CA SER A 157 6.88 -6.16 -1.77
C SER A 157 5.84 -7.26 -2.01
N ALA A 158 5.89 -7.93 -3.17
CA ALA A 158 5.02 -9.05 -3.49
C ALA A 158 5.24 -10.26 -2.56
N LEU A 159 6.50 -10.62 -2.31
CA LEU A 159 6.89 -11.67 -1.37
C LEU A 159 6.37 -11.41 0.04
N ARG A 160 6.55 -10.19 0.55
CA ARG A 160 6.03 -9.77 1.87
C ARG A 160 4.51 -9.81 1.91
N GLY A 161 3.85 -9.52 0.79
CA GLY A 161 2.40 -9.66 0.65
C GLY A 161 1.94 -11.10 0.81
N LEU A 162 2.58 -12.03 0.08
CA LEU A 162 2.31 -13.46 0.20
C LEU A 162 2.53 -13.96 1.63
N TRP A 163 3.67 -13.59 2.22
CA TRP A 163 3.99 -13.94 3.61
C TRP A 163 2.91 -13.42 4.58
N SER A 164 2.55 -12.14 4.53
CA SER A 164 1.53 -11.58 5.43
C SER A 164 0.16 -12.25 5.28
N ILE A 165 -0.23 -12.61 4.06
CA ILE A 165 -1.47 -13.37 3.80
C ILE A 165 -1.39 -14.74 4.51
N ALA A 166 -0.28 -15.47 4.36
CA ALA A 166 -0.09 -16.80 4.98
C ALA A 166 -0.02 -16.76 6.51
N GLU A 167 0.49 -15.68 7.10
CA GLU A 167 0.44 -15.47 8.55
C GLU A 167 -1.00 -15.33 9.04
N SER A 168 -1.81 -14.56 8.31
CA SER A 168 -3.22 -14.32 8.66
C SER A 168 -4.14 -15.51 8.38
N ARG A 169 -3.74 -16.44 7.51
CA ARG A 169 -4.59 -17.54 7.04
C ARG A 169 -3.91 -18.89 7.06
N ARG A 170 -4.27 -19.71 8.06
CA ARG A 170 -3.74 -21.07 8.22
C ARG A 170 -4.13 -22.01 7.07
N ASP A 171 -5.33 -21.85 6.50
CA ASP A 171 -5.87 -22.74 5.47
C ASP A 171 -5.12 -22.68 4.13
N ILE A 172 -4.42 -21.59 3.85
CA ILE A 172 -3.61 -21.40 2.64
C ILE A 172 -2.11 -21.31 2.93
N ARG A 173 -1.70 -21.44 4.19
CA ARG A 173 -0.30 -21.26 4.63
C ARG A 173 0.64 -22.19 3.86
N GLU A 174 0.35 -23.48 3.86
CA GLU A 174 1.15 -24.50 3.16
C GLU A 174 1.26 -24.23 1.65
N ARG A 175 0.14 -23.83 1.03
CA ARG A 175 0.13 -23.41 -0.38
C ARG A 175 1.11 -22.26 -0.58
N VAL A 176 1.05 -21.21 0.23
CA VAL A 176 1.94 -20.06 0.10
C VAL A 176 3.41 -20.43 0.37
N ILE A 177 3.69 -21.25 1.39
CA ILE A 177 5.05 -21.75 1.68
C ILE A 177 5.62 -22.45 0.44
N SER A 178 4.84 -23.33 -0.19
CA SER A 178 5.24 -24.02 -1.42
C SER A 178 5.56 -23.03 -2.54
N LEU A 179 4.69 -22.03 -2.75
CA LEU A 179 4.86 -20.99 -3.78
C LEU A 179 6.12 -20.13 -3.58
N ILE A 180 6.40 -19.69 -2.35
CA ILE A 180 7.58 -18.87 -2.08
C ILE A 180 8.87 -19.71 -2.12
N THR A 181 8.81 -20.96 -1.67
CA THR A 181 9.98 -21.87 -1.66
C THR A 181 10.41 -22.24 -3.07
N SER A 182 9.46 -22.41 -3.99
CA SER A 182 9.79 -22.71 -5.40
C SER A 182 10.60 -21.60 -6.09
N ARG A 183 10.69 -20.41 -5.49
CA ARG A 183 11.49 -19.28 -5.99
C ARG A 183 12.93 -19.25 -5.51
N LEU A 184 13.28 -19.99 -4.47
CA LEU A 184 14.61 -19.93 -3.87
C LEU A 184 15.73 -20.28 -4.87
N GLY A 185 15.51 -21.32 -5.70
CA GLY A 185 16.51 -21.82 -6.66
C GLY A 185 16.67 -20.98 -7.94
N ILE A 186 15.70 -20.11 -8.24
CA ILE A 186 15.67 -19.32 -9.50
C ILE A 186 15.72 -17.81 -9.26
N GLU A 187 15.56 -17.34 -8.03
CA GLU A 187 15.66 -15.93 -7.71
C GLU A 187 17.12 -15.45 -7.77
N ARG A 188 17.36 -14.46 -8.63
CA ARG A 188 18.69 -13.89 -8.87
C ARG A 188 19.21 -13.02 -7.73
N SER A 189 18.34 -12.33 -6.99
CA SER A 189 18.74 -11.43 -5.92
C SER A 189 19.00 -12.17 -4.61
N ALA A 190 20.21 -12.04 -4.06
CA ALA A 190 20.55 -12.62 -2.75
C ALA A 190 19.65 -12.10 -1.63
N GLU A 191 19.26 -10.84 -1.68
CA GLU A 191 18.36 -10.22 -0.71
C GLU A 191 16.94 -10.80 -0.78
N VAL A 192 16.40 -11.00 -1.99
CA VAL A 192 15.09 -11.67 -2.15
C VAL A 192 15.17 -13.13 -1.70
N ARG A 193 16.27 -13.84 -1.99
CA ARG A 193 16.47 -15.20 -1.47
C ARG A 193 16.52 -15.25 0.06
N ALA A 194 17.22 -14.30 0.69
CA ALA A 194 17.26 -14.19 2.14
C ALA A 194 15.87 -13.90 2.73
N GLU A 195 15.10 -13.01 2.10
CA GLU A 195 13.72 -12.72 2.52
C GLU A 195 12.80 -13.95 2.35
N ILE A 196 12.97 -14.74 1.28
CA ILE A 196 12.24 -16.01 1.09
C ILE A 196 12.54 -16.96 2.24
N LEU A 197 13.82 -17.17 2.57
CA LEU A 197 14.23 -18.05 3.66
C LEU A 197 13.64 -17.58 5.00
N SER A 198 13.71 -16.29 5.29
CA SER A 198 13.12 -15.69 6.49
C SER A 198 11.61 -15.92 6.56
N ALA A 199 10.89 -15.70 5.45
CA ALA A 199 9.46 -15.92 5.38
C ALA A 199 9.08 -17.39 5.62
N VAL A 200 9.78 -18.33 4.96
CA VAL A 200 9.54 -19.78 5.13
C VAL A 200 9.81 -20.20 6.58
N LEU A 201 10.95 -19.81 7.15
CA LEU A 201 11.31 -20.14 8.53
C LEU A 201 10.32 -19.55 9.55
N SER A 202 9.78 -18.36 9.27
CA SER A 202 8.76 -17.74 10.12
C SER A 202 7.43 -18.50 10.05
N LEU A 203 6.99 -18.88 8.85
CA LEU A 203 5.71 -19.58 8.65
C LEU A 203 5.72 -21.04 9.12
N MET A 204 6.90 -21.66 9.22
CA MET A 204 7.09 -23.02 9.76
C MET A 204 7.16 -23.06 11.29
N LYS A 205 7.31 -21.91 11.96
CA LYS A 205 7.23 -21.84 13.42
C LYS A 205 5.76 -21.72 13.80
N ASP A 206 5.27 -22.75 14.48
CA ASP A 206 3.92 -22.75 15.09
C ASP A 206 3.85 -21.82 16.32
#